data_AF-A0A949DV75-F1
#
_entry.id   AF-A0A949DV75-F1
#
_cell.length_a   1.000
_cell.length_b   1.000
_cell.length_c   1.000
_cell.angle_alpha   90.00
_cell.angle_beta   90.00
_cell.angle_gamma   90.00
#
_symmetry.space_group_name_H-M   'P 1'
#
loop_
_entity.id
_entity.type
_entity.pdbx_description
1 polymer ?
#
loop_
_entity_poly.entity_id
_entity_poly.type
_entity_poly.pdbx_seq_one_letter_code
_entity_poly.pdbx_strand_id
1 'polypeptide(L)'
;MAAVLQINHGGHFAKGRNTLSPSSVSLSDLNLGGLYKTALKSLDFQQQWAVLSEAIQQHPKRPKKMNEDDIKHIISAYAKAAVHAKKAGFDMVEIHGATGYLIVQFLSPRINNRKDKYGGDLENRMRFPLELVQAVKDAVGNDFPVGYRFLADEWMDDGFPLDEANIFASSKGNPSSIHSSARKR
;
A
#
# COMPACT_ATOMS: atom_id res chain seq x y z
N MET A 1 11.91 17.54 18.81
CA MET A 1 11.52 16.98 17.48
C MET A 1 10.99 15.59 17.73
N ALA A 2 9.87 15.21 17.10
CA ALA A 2 9.37 13.84 17.16
C ALA A 2 10.03 12.99 16.07
N ALA A 3 10.54 11.81 16.41
CA ALA A 3 11.10 10.82 15.50
C ALA A 3 10.00 9.84 15.07
N VAL A 4 9.77 9.73 13.76
CA VAL A 4 8.73 8.87 13.17
C VAL A 4 9.35 7.84 12.26
N LEU A 5 9.00 6.56 12.44
CA LEU A 5 9.39 5.50 11.51
C LEU A 5 8.21 5.09 10.62
N GLN A 6 8.38 5.19 9.30
CA GLN A 6 7.39 4.67 8.36
C GLN A 6 7.67 3.19 8.05
N ILE A 7 6.67 2.33 8.28
CA ILE A 7 6.73 0.88 8.02
C ILE A 7 6.03 0.61 6.67
N ASN A 8 6.71 -0.11 5.78
CA ASN A 8 6.25 -0.35 4.42
C ASN A 8 6.52 -1.79 3.94
N HIS A 9 5.74 -2.22 2.96
CA HIS A 9 5.95 -3.43 2.19
C HIS A 9 5.66 -3.15 0.71
N GLY A 10 6.66 -3.29 -0.15
CA GLY A 10 6.58 -2.90 -1.57
C GLY A 10 5.55 -3.71 -2.40
N GLY A 11 5.00 -4.80 -1.86
CA GLY A 11 3.99 -5.62 -2.53
C GLY A 11 4.53 -6.14 -3.87
N HIS A 12 3.80 -5.89 -4.94
CA HIS A 12 4.23 -6.18 -6.32
C HIS A 12 5.60 -5.62 -6.72
N PHE A 13 6.14 -4.63 -5.99
CA PHE A 13 7.46 -4.02 -6.23
C PHE A 13 8.56 -4.48 -5.26
N ALA A 14 8.25 -5.32 -4.26
CA ALA A 14 9.21 -5.77 -3.25
C ALA A 14 10.25 -6.78 -3.79
N LYS A 15 11.53 -6.38 -3.85
CA LYS A 15 12.64 -7.22 -4.33
C LYS A 15 13.28 -8.05 -3.21
N GLY A 16 13.57 -9.34 -3.45
CA GLY A 16 14.34 -10.17 -2.50
C GLY A 16 14.32 -11.67 -2.82
N ARG A 17 15.19 -12.44 -2.16
CA ARG A 17 15.28 -13.91 -2.34
C ARG A 17 14.10 -14.69 -1.74
N ASN A 18 13.41 -14.12 -0.73
CA ASN A 18 12.31 -14.74 0.03
C ASN A 18 11.09 -13.79 0.15
N THR A 19 10.71 -13.09 -0.92
CA THR A 19 9.55 -12.19 -0.88
C THR A 19 8.25 -13.00 -0.94
N LEU A 20 7.38 -12.85 0.07
CA LEU A 20 6.10 -13.57 0.20
C LEU A 20 5.10 -13.27 -0.91
N SER A 21 5.29 -12.15 -1.61
CA SER A 21 4.81 -11.94 -2.97
C SER A 21 6.02 -11.61 -3.83
N PRO A 22 6.43 -12.45 -4.80
CA PRO A 22 7.56 -12.14 -5.67
C PRO A 22 7.24 -10.89 -6.48
N SER A 23 7.99 -9.81 -6.26
CA SER A 23 7.99 -8.71 -7.22
C SER A 23 8.50 -9.22 -8.55
N SER A 24 7.73 -8.97 -9.59
CA SER A 24 8.04 -9.42 -10.92
C SER A 24 8.35 -8.28 -11.88
N VAL A 25 8.11 -7.04 -11.45
CA VAL A 25 8.26 -5.85 -12.29
C VAL A 25 9.30 -4.94 -11.66
N SER A 26 10.52 -4.93 -12.19
CA SER A 26 11.41 -3.79 -12.00
C SER A 26 11.00 -2.68 -12.98
N LEU A 27 11.08 -1.41 -12.56
CA LEU A 27 10.99 -0.28 -13.50
C LEU A 27 12.05 -0.38 -14.62
N SER A 28 13.17 -1.06 -14.35
CA SER A 28 14.19 -1.39 -15.35
C SER A 28 13.77 -2.51 -16.31
N ASP A 29 12.88 -3.42 -15.90
CA ASP A 29 12.44 -4.58 -16.70
C ASP A 29 11.42 -4.18 -17.77
N LEU A 30 10.77 -3.04 -17.59
CA LEU A 30 9.83 -2.47 -18.55
C LEU A 30 10.53 -1.94 -19.84
N ASN A 31 11.87 -2.00 -19.93
CA ASN A 31 12.71 -1.55 -21.06
C ASN A 31 12.31 -0.17 -21.64
N LEU A 32 12.14 0.78 -20.75
CA LEU A 32 11.56 2.07 -21.04
C LEU A 32 12.59 3.16 -21.41
N GLY A 33 13.88 2.86 -21.24
CA GLY A 33 14.95 3.85 -21.09
C GLY A 33 15.13 4.85 -22.25
N GLY A 34 14.76 4.49 -23.48
CA GLY A 34 14.94 5.32 -24.67
C GLY A 34 13.77 6.28 -24.97
N LEU A 35 12.52 5.82 -24.83
CA LEU A 35 11.32 6.63 -25.08
C LEU A 35 10.81 7.37 -23.82
N TYR A 36 11.04 6.84 -22.61
CA TYR A 36 10.44 7.38 -21.37
C TYR A 36 10.92 8.77 -21.00
N LYS A 37 12.22 9.06 -21.13
CA LYS A 37 12.79 10.28 -20.54
C LYS A 37 12.24 11.56 -21.17
N THR A 38 11.83 11.51 -22.43
CA THR A 38 11.29 12.65 -23.17
C THR A 38 9.77 12.60 -23.24
N ALA A 39 9.17 11.44 -23.53
CA ALA A 39 7.73 11.31 -23.74
C ALA A 39 6.90 11.35 -22.43
N LEU A 40 7.39 10.81 -21.31
CA LEU A 40 6.65 10.93 -20.05
C LEU A 40 6.82 12.28 -19.39
N LYS A 41 8.00 12.91 -19.54
CA LYS A 41 8.19 14.26 -18.98
C LYS A 41 7.28 15.30 -19.64
N SER A 42 6.82 15.05 -20.86
CA SER A 42 5.80 15.88 -21.54
C SER A 42 4.36 15.55 -21.13
N LEU A 43 4.13 14.42 -20.46
CA LEU A 43 2.83 14.04 -19.92
C LEU A 43 2.65 14.67 -18.54
N ASP A 44 1.41 15.03 -18.20
CA ASP A 44 1.09 15.39 -16.83
C ASP A 44 1.23 14.19 -15.88
N PHE A 45 1.22 14.43 -14.57
CA PHE A 45 1.43 13.36 -13.59
C PHE A 45 0.39 12.25 -13.70
N GLN A 46 -0.87 12.59 -13.97
CA GLN A 46 -1.95 11.61 -14.08
C GLN A 46 -1.75 10.71 -15.30
N GLN A 47 -1.39 11.29 -16.43
CA GLN A 47 -1.04 10.57 -17.64
C GLN A 47 0.21 9.70 -17.44
N GLN A 48 1.24 10.21 -16.74
CA GLN A 48 2.41 9.41 -16.38
C GLN A 48 2.03 8.21 -15.52
N TRP A 49 1.15 8.42 -14.54
CA TRP A 49 0.68 7.40 -13.62
C TRP A 49 -0.18 6.35 -14.33
N ALA A 50 -1.07 6.75 -15.25
CA ALA A 50 -1.90 5.85 -16.03
C ALA A 50 -1.04 4.91 -16.90
N VAL A 51 -0.07 5.46 -17.64
CA VAL A 51 0.85 4.69 -18.47
C VAL A 51 1.65 3.70 -17.63
N LEU A 52 2.17 4.15 -16.49
CA LEU A 52 2.94 3.29 -15.60
C LEU A 52 2.07 2.16 -15.00
N SER A 53 0.87 2.49 -14.54
CA SER A 53 -0.07 1.54 -13.95
C SER A 53 -0.48 0.45 -14.95
N GLU A 54 -0.76 0.83 -16.20
CA GLU A 54 -1.06 -0.11 -17.28
C GLU A 54 0.16 -1.03 -17.55
N ALA A 55 1.35 -0.45 -17.68
CA ALA A 55 2.58 -1.21 -17.94
C ALA A 55 2.89 -2.23 -16.83
N ILE A 56 2.61 -1.89 -15.57
CA ILE A 56 2.74 -2.82 -14.43
C ILE A 56 1.72 -3.96 -14.53
N GLN A 57 0.47 -3.66 -14.91
CA GLN A 57 -0.61 -4.64 -14.97
C GLN A 57 -0.45 -5.65 -16.12
N GLN A 58 0.10 -5.18 -17.24
CA GLN A 58 0.40 -5.98 -18.43
C GLN A 58 1.72 -6.75 -18.33
N HIS A 59 2.49 -6.58 -17.25
CA HIS A 59 3.77 -7.25 -17.11
C HIS A 59 3.60 -8.79 -17.03
N PRO A 60 4.34 -9.57 -17.83
CA PRO A 60 4.09 -11.01 -18.00
C PRO A 60 4.41 -11.83 -16.75
N LYS A 61 5.37 -11.37 -15.96
CA LYS A 61 5.58 -11.91 -14.62
C LYS A 61 4.59 -11.20 -13.70
N ARG A 62 3.63 -11.94 -13.16
CA ARG A 62 2.67 -11.47 -12.15
C ARG A 62 3.09 -11.93 -10.75
N PRO A 63 2.93 -11.09 -9.72
CA PRO A 63 3.22 -11.49 -8.35
C PRO A 63 2.30 -12.62 -7.90
N LYS A 64 2.84 -13.55 -7.11
CA LYS A 64 2.04 -14.64 -6.52
C LYS A 64 0.95 -14.02 -5.65
N LYS A 65 -0.30 -14.47 -5.86
CA LYS A 65 -1.42 -14.17 -4.97
C LYS A 65 -1.10 -14.70 -3.57
N MET A 66 -1.12 -13.82 -2.57
CA MET A 66 -0.96 -14.19 -1.16
C MET A 66 -2.10 -15.10 -0.70
N ASN A 67 -1.78 -16.18 0.02
CA ASN A 67 -2.78 -16.96 0.75
C ASN A 67 -3.06 -16.32 2.14
N GLU A 68 -3.95 -16.92 2.94
CA GLU A 68 -4.26 -16.38 4.27
C GLU A 68 -3.06 -16.38 5.23
N ASP A 69 -2.17 -17.37 5.12
CA ASP A 69 -0.99 -17.47 5.96
C ASP A 69 0.05 -16.39 5.61
N ASP A 70 0.21 -16.09 4.31
CA ASP A 70 1.02 -14.97 3.83
C ASP A 70 0.48 -13.65 4.39
N ILE A 71 -0.85 -13.46 4.39
CA ILE A 71 -1.52 -12.26 4.94
C ILE A 71 -1.27 -12.15 6.44
N LYS A 72 -1.51 -13.22 7.22
CA LYS A 72 -1.26 -13.25 8.66
C LYS A 72 0.21 -13.00 8.98
N HIS A 73 1.12 -13.55 8.19
CA HIS A 73 2.55 -13.33 8.35
C HIS A 73 2.91 -11.85 8.19
N ILE A 74 2.41 -11.19 7.13
CA ILE A 74 2.65 -9.77 6.90
C ILE A 74 2.08 -8.92 8.06
N ILE A 75 0.87 -9.19 8.51
CA ILE A 75 0.27 -8.51 9.67
C ILE A 75 1.18 -8.64 10.90
N SER A 76 1.66 -9.86 11.20
CA SER A 76 2.60 -10.11 12.29
C SER A 76 3.93 -9.37 12.12
N ALA A 77 4.44 -9.30 10.89
CA ALA A 77 5.68 -8.60 10.58
C ALA A 77 5.57 -7.08 10.83
N TYR A 78 4.44 -6.46 10.43
CA TYR A 78 4.17 -5.05 10.73
C TYR A 78 4.08 -4.78 12.23
N ALA A 79 3.34 -5.61 12.97
CA ALA A 79 3.24 -5.51 14.42
C ALA A 79 4.61 -5.61 15.11
N LYS A 80 5.44 -6.59 14.71
CA LYS A 80 6.82 -6.75 15.22
C LYS A 80 7.70 -5.56 14.87
N ALA A 81 7.62 -5.05 13.64
CA ALA A 81 8.37 -3.87 13.22
C ALA A 81 8.00 -2.64 14.06
N ALA A 82 6.72 -2.46 14.38
CA ALA A 82 6.27 -1.37 15.24
C ALA A 82 6.78 -1.50 16.69
N VAL A 83 6.77 -2.72 17.24
CA VAL A 83 7.38 -2.99 18.56
C VAL A 83 8.88 -2.70 18.54
N HIS A 84 9.60 -3.05 17.47
CA HIS A 84 11.01 -2.72 17.34
C HIS A 84 11.25 -1.21 17.24
N ALA A 85 10.40 -0.48 16.50
CA ALA A 85 10.47 0.97 16.42
C ALA A 85 10.29 1.62 17.80
N LYS A 86 9.28 1.20 18.55
CA LYS A 86 9.05 1.65 19.93
C LYS A 86 10.26 1.38 20.83
N LYS A 87 10.80 0.15 20.79
CA LYS A 87 12.00 -0.23 21.57
C LYS A 87 13.25 0.55 21.19
N ALA A 88 13.37 0.98 19.93
CA ALA A 88 14.46 1.79 19.43
C ALA A 88 14.35 3.28 19.81
N GLY A 89 13.27 3.69 20.48
CA GLY A 89 13.09 5.07 20.94
C GLY A 89 12.46 6.02 19.91
N PHE A 90 11.81 5.51 18.86
CA PHE A 90 10.94 6.35 18.02
C PHE A 90 9.72 6.81 18.83
N ASP A 91 9.18 7.99 18.52
CA ASP A 91 8.01 8.53 19.21
C ASP A 91 6.69 7.97 18.64
N MET A 92 6.69 7.57 17.37
CA MET A 92 5.53 6.97 16.70
C MET A 92 5.93 6.15 15.47
N VAL A 93 4.99 5.37 14.94
CA VAL A 93 5.11 4.72 13.63
C VAL A 93 4.05 5.20 12.67
N GLU A 94 4.37 5.21 11.38
CA GLU A 94 3.40 5.44 10.31
C GLU A 94 3.29 4.21 9.42
N ILE A 95 2.08 3.71 9.19
CA ILE A 95 1.81 2.62 8.27
C ILE A 95 1.69 3.18 6.85
N HIS A 96 2.49 2.68 5.92
CA HIS A 96 2.46 3.13 4.53
C HIS A 96 1.38 2.38 3.71
N GLY A 97 0.20 2.99 3.60
CA GLY A 97 -0.93 2.53 2.79
C GLY A 97 -1.16 3.33 1.51
N ALA A 98 -0.09 3.76 0.83
CA ALA A 98 -0.19 4.61 -0.36
C ALA A 98 0.78 4.18 -1.49
N THR A 99 0.87 5.01 -2.54
CA THR A 99 1.86 4.92 -3.64
C THR A 99 1.94 3.55 -4.35
N GLY A 100 0.82 2.85 -4.46
CA GLY A 100 0.75 1.57 -5.15
C GLY A 100 1.40 0.38 -4.43
N TYR A 101 1.81 0.50 -3.16
CA TYR A 101 2.39 -0.61 -2.39
C TYR A 101 1.36 -1.56 -1.79
N LEU A 102 1.79 -2.58 -1.05
CA LEU A 102 0.98 -3.76 -0.72
C LEU A 102 -0.41 -3.43 -0.17
N ILE A 103 -0.49 -2.51 0.78
CA ILE A 103 -1.75 -2.19 1.46
C ILE A 103 -2.77 -1.58 0.48
N VAL A 104 -2.36 -0.64 -0.37
CA VAL A 104 -3.28 -0.06 -1.38
C VAL A 104 -3.57 -1.03 -2.53
N GLN A 105 -2.68 -2.01 -2.80
CA GLN A 105 -2.96 -3.09 -3.76
C GLN A 105 -4.15 -3.97 -3.31
N PHE A 106 -4.44 -4.07 -2.00
CA PHE A 106 -5.68 -4.70 -1.52
C PHE A 106 -6.89 -3.77 -1.62
N LEU A 107 -6.71 -2.47 -1.47
CA LEU A 107 -7.80 -1.49 -1.61
C LEU A 107 -8.21 -1.28 -3.06
N SER A 108 -7.31 -1.35 -4.03
CA SER A 108 -7.64 -1.09 -5.43
C SER A 108 -8.48 -2.21 -6.07
N PRO A 109 -9.71 -1.94 -6.57
CA PRO A 109 -10.48 -2.93 -7.33
C PRO A 109 -9.80 -3.31 -8.66
N ARG A 110 -9.03 -2.40 -9.25
CA ARG A 110 -8.18 -2.65 -10.44
C ARG A 110 -7.14 -3.74 -10.20
N ILE A 111 -6.52 -3.75 -9.01
CA ILE A 111 -5.43 -4.66 -8.67
C ILE A 111 -5.95 -5.90 -7.94
N ASN A 112 -6.84 -5.72 -6.97
CA ASN A 112 -7.39 -6.77 -6.13
C ASN A 112 -8.55 -7.51 -6.80
N ASN A 113 -8.19 -8.47 -7.64
CA ASN A 113 -9.14 -9.34 -8.33
C ASN A 113 -9.49 -10.60 -7.52
N ARG A 114 -9.26 -10.61 -6.20
CA ARG A 114 -9.55 -11.78 -5.34
C ARG A 114 -11.05 -12.03 -5.25
N LYS A 115 -11.41 -13.29 -5.03
CA LYS A 115 -12.79 -13.78 -4.83
C LYS A 115 -13.00 -14.39 -3.44
N ASP A 116 -12.03 -14.16 -2.55
CA ASP A 116 -12.08 -14.57 -1.14
C ASP A 116 -12.43 -13.37 -0.25
N LYS A 117 -12.47 -13.55 1.07
CA LYS A 117 -12.83 -12.51 2.06
C LYS A 117 -11.94 -11.25 2.06
N TYR A 118 -10.90 -11.22 1.25
CA TYR A 118 -9.98 -10.09 1.10
C TYR A 118 -10.10 -9.36 -0.24
N GLY A 119 -11.11 -9.64 -1.08
CA GLY A 119 -11.37 -8.86 -2.30
C GLY A 119 -12.83 -8.89 -2.75
N GLY A 120 -13.11 -8.25 -3.89
CA GLY A 120 -14.48 -8.01 -4.34
C GLY A 120 -14.98 -6.65 -3.85
N ASP A 121 -16.05 -6.66 -3.05
CA ASP A 121 -16.61 -5.43 -2.47
C ASP A 121 -15.60 -4.67 -1.59
N LEU A 122 -15.96 -3.41 -1.28
CA LEU A 122 -15.10 -2.54 -0.48
C LEU A 122 -14.86 -3.11 0.92
N GLU A 123 -15.86 -3.71 1.57
CA GLU A 123 -15.72 -4.27 2.92
C GLU A 123 -14.60 -5.33 2.96
N ASN A 124 -14.60 -6.25 2.00
CA ASN A 124 -13.59 -7.29 1.89
C ASN A 124 -12.22 -6.72 1.50
N ARG A 125 -12.16 -5.71 0.61
CA ARG A 125 -10.91 -5.03 0.24
C ARG A 125 -10.29 -4.26 1.42
N MET A 126 -11.10 -3.64 2.28
CA MET A 126 -10.63 -2.94 3.48
C MET A 126 -10.18 -3.87 4.61
N ARG A 127 -10.58 -5.15 4.58
CA ARG A 127 -10.31 -6.11 5.66
C ARG A 127 -8.82 -6.23 6.00
N PHE A 128 -7.95 -6.43 4.99
CA PHE A 128 -6.51 -6.56 5.23
C PHE A 128 -5.88 -5.30 5.85
N PRO A 129 -6.06 -4.09 5.27
CA PRO A 129 -5.57 -2.86 5.88
C PRO A 129 -6.04 -2.65 7.34
N LEU A 130 -7.32 -2.95 7.64
CA LEU A 130 -7.87 -2.76 8.98
C LEU A 130 -7.34 -3.79 9.99
N GLU A 131 -7.24 -5.07 9.59
CA GLU A 131 -6.60 -6.11 10.42
C GLU A 131 -5.14 -5.75 10.73
N LEU A 132 -4.41 -5.21 9.75
CA LEU A 132 -3.02 -4.78 9.91
C LEU A 132 -2.90 -3.60 10.88
N VAL A 133 -3.71 -2.55 10.71
CA VAL A 133 -3.72 -1.39 11.61
C VAL A 133 -4.03 -1.82 13.04
N GLN A 134 -5.05 -2.66 13.23
CA GLN A 134 -5.44 -3.13 14.55
C GLN A 134 -4.31 -3.92 15.21
N ALA A 135 -3.68 -4.85 14.51
CA ALA A 135 -2.57 -5.63 15.03
C ALA A 135 -1.36 -4.76 15.42
N VAL A 136 -1.07 -3.70 14.67
CA VAL A 136 -0.01 -2.74 15.02
C VAL A 136 -0.37 -1.99 16.30
N LYS A 137 -1.59 -1.47 16.41
CA LYS A 137 -2.07 -0.75 17.61
C LYS A 137 -2.04 -1.65 18.86
N ASP A 138 -2.50 -2.88 18.74
CA ASP A 138 -2.50 -3.85 19.84
C ASP A 138 -1.07 -4.16 20.31
N ALA A 139 -0.12 -4.25 19.38
CA ALA A 139 1.27 -4.60 19.70
C ALA A 139 2.04 -3.47 20.39
N VAL A 140 1.76 -2.20 20.04
CA VAL A 140 2.46 -1.04 20.61
C VAL A 140 1.74 -0.43 21.82
N GLY A 141 0.46 -0.72 22.01
CA GLY A 141 -0.37 -0.19 23.08
C GLY A 141 -0.86 1.24 22.84
N ASN A 142 -1.80 1.70 23.68
CA ASN A 142 -2.51 2.97 23.48
C ASN A 142 -1.64 4.23 23.61
N ASP A 143 -0.52 4.14 24.34
CA ASP A 143 0.37 5.29 24.59
C ASP A 143 1.38 5.53 23.45
N PHE A 144 1.36 4.71 22.40
CA PHE A 144 2.28 4.83 21.27
C PHE A 144 1.51 5.19 20.00
N PRO A 145 1.62 6.44 19.50
CA PRO A 145 0.87 6.87 18.33
C PRO A 145 1.18 6.01 17.10
N VAL A 146 0.12 5.66 16.39
CA VAL A 146 0.17 5.00 15.08
C VAL A 146 -0.46 5.96 14.09
N GLY A 147 0.26 6.31 13.03
CA GLY A 147 -0.24 7.06 11.90
C GLY A 147 -0.52 6.14 10.72
N TYR A 148 -1.32 6.62 9.77
CA TYR A 148 -1.54 5.94 8.50
C TYR A 148 -1.39 6.91 7.35
N ARG A 149 -0.53 6.56 6.39
CA ARG A 149 -0.38 7.28 5.13
C ARG A 149 -1.23 6.64 4.07
N PHE A 150 -2.34 7.26 3.67
CA PHE A 150 -3.27 6.70 2.70
C PHE A 150 -3.18 7.34 1.32
N LEU A 151 -3.55 6.56 0.29
CA LEU A 151 -3.84 7.07 -1.05
C LEU A 151 -5.29 7.55 -1.10
N ALA A 152 -5.50 8.81 -1.48
CA ALA A 152 -6.84 9.38 -1.55
C ALA A 152 -7.57 9.02 -2.85
N ASP A 153 -6.85 8.88 -3.95
CA ASP A 153 -7.42 8.59 -5.27
C ASP A 153 -6.32 7.97 -6.16
N GLU A 154 -6.67 6.93 -6.92
CA GLU A 154 -5.77 6.33 -7.92
C GLU A 154 -5.79 7.06 -9.26
N TRP A 155 -6.74 7.97 -9.47
CA TRP A 155 -6.96 8.71 -10.72
C TRP A 155 -7.15 7.82 -11.95
N MET A 156 -7.78 6.67 -11.73
CA MET A 156 -8.14 5.67 -12.73
C MET A 156 -9.62 5.32 -12.57
N ASP A 157 -10.36 5.25 -13.68
CA ASP A 157 -11.81 4.98 -13.68
C ASP A 157 -12.18 3.64 -13.02
N ASP A 158 -11.29 2.65 -13.10
CA ASP A 158 -11.44 1.32 -12.49
C ASP A 158 -10.60 1.14 -11.22
N GLY A 159 -9.96 2.21 -10.71
CA GLY A 159 -9.09 2.21 -9.54
C GLY A 159 -9.81 2.41 -8.21
N PHE A 160 -9.05 2.76 -7.16
CA PHE A 160 -9.56 3.12 -5.83
C PHE A 160 -9.99 4.60 -5.82
N PRO A 161 -11.30 4.91 -5.78
CA PRO A 161 -11.79 6.28 -5.91
C PRO A 161 -11.87 6.99 -4.55
N LEU A 162 -11.97 8.32 -4.60
CA LEU A 162 -12.06 9.18 -3.42
C LEU A 162 -13.21 8.82 -2.46
N ASP A 163 -14.37 8.42 -2.99
CA ASP A 163 -15.53 8.07 -2.16
C ASP A 163 -15.25 6.85 -1.27
N GLU A 164 -14.60 5.82 -1.83
CA GLU A 164 -14.17 4.65 -1.05
C GLU A 164 -13.04 4.99 -0.08
N ALA A 165 -12.14 5.90 -0.46
CA ALA A 165 -11.09 6.39 0.43
C ALA A 165 -11.67 7.12 1.66
N ASN A 166 -12.76 7.88 1.49
CA ASN A 166 -13.47 8.53 2.60
C ASN A 166 -14.13 7.53 3.55
N ILE A 167 -14.74 6.47 3.01
CA ILE A 167 -15.31 5.36 3.80
C ILE A 167 -14.20 4.67 4.59
N PHE A 168 -13.08 4.34 3.94
CA PHE A 168 -11.93 3.71 4.59
C PHE A 168 -11.34 4.60 5.70
N ALA A 169 -11.14 5.90 5.44
CA ALA A 169 -10.66 6.86 6.42
C ALA A 169 -11.56 6.97 7.66
N SER A 170 -12.87 6.81 7.47
CA SER A 170 -13.89 6.92 8.53
C SER A 170 -14.17 5.59 9.26
N SER A 171 -13.55 4.49 8.82
CA SER A 171 -13.80 3.16 9.38
C SER A 171 -13.26 3.00 10.80
N LYS A 172 -14.01 2.29 11.66
CA LYS A 172 -13.60 1.98 13.03
C LYS A 172 -12.31 1.14 12.99
N GLY A 173 -11.28 1.60 13.71
CA GLY A 173 -9.98 0.93 13.80
C GLY A 173 -8.85 1.71 13.13
N ASN A 174 -9.14 2.54 12.12
CA ASN A 174 -8.17 3.40 11.45
C ASN A 174 -7.53 4.39 12.46
N PRO A 175 -6.24 4.76 12.35
CA PRO A 175 -5.64 5.67 13.31
C PRO A 175 -6.17 7.10 13.16
N SER A 176 -6.24 7.83 14.26
CA SER A 176 -6.74 9.19 14.33
C SER A 176 -5.83 10.23 13.65
N SER A 177 -4.57 9.88 13.35
CA SER A 177 -3.65 10.70 12.56
C SER A 177 -3.53 10.13 11.14
N ILE A 178 -4.23 10.77 10.22
CA ILE A 178 -4.29 10.38 8.80
C ILE A 178 -3.46 11.37 7.99
N HIS A 179 -2.40 10.90 7.33
CA HIS A 179 -1.65 11.67 6.35
C HIS A 179 -2.10 11.29 4.94
N SER A 180 -2.75 12.21 4.23
CA SER A 180 -3.10 12.00 2.82
C SER A 180 -1.88 12.23 1.93
N SER A 181 -1.60 11.26 1.06
CA SER A 181 -0.73 11.49 -0.08
C SER A 181 -1.55 12.04 -1.24
N ALA A 182 -1.96 13.31 -1.17
CA ALA A 182 -2.54 14.03 -2.29
C ALA A 182 -1.66 15.24 -2.61
N ARG A 183 -1.02 15.25 -3.78
CA ARG A 183 -0.51 16.53 -4.31
C ARG A 183 -1.72 17.34 -4.74
N LYS A 184 -1.81 18.58 -4.27
CA LYS A 184 -2.84 19.53 -4.70
C LYS A 184 -2.83 19.61 -6.23
N ARG A 185 -4.04 19.65 -6.82
CA ARG A 185 -4.27 20.04 -8.21
C ARG A 185 -3.63 21.41 -8.49
#